data_AF-A0A1Q7C424-F1
#
_entry.id   AF-A0A1Q7C424-F1
#
_cell.length_a   1.000
_cell.length_b   1.000
_cell.length_c   1.000
_cell.angle_alpha   90.00
_cell.angle_beta   90.00
_cell.angle_gamma   90.00
#
_symmetry.space_group_name_H-M   'P 1'
#
loop_
_entity.id
_entity.type
_entity.pdbx_description
1 polymer ?
#
loop_
_entity_poly.entity_id
_entity_poly.type
_entity_poly.pdbx_seq_one_letter_code
_entity_poly.pdbx_strand_id
1 'polypeptide(L)'
;MEVAEMSFPVGSKWLIERQGGDDQTISVTESNPPHFSAKYVGIANDSTFTGEVCTRQVDMLSLRQQHDELRYTAFHIGSRQGERDEFVGAYGDVANGYSGRFRLVLIPAGSS
;
A
#
# COMPACT_ATOMS: atom_id res chain seq x y z
N MET A 1 18.77 3.52 -20.24
CA MET A 1 18.12 2.34 -19.64
C MET A 1 16.76 2.85 -19.19
N GLU A 2 15.68 2.48 -19.88
CA GLU A 2 14.34 2.84 -19.41
C GLU A 2 14.15 2.14 -18.06
N VAL A 3 14.01 2.92 -17.00
CA VAL A 3 13.57 2.40 -15.71
C VAL A 3 12.12 2.00 -15.95
N ALA A 4 11.83 0.70 -16.00
CA ALA A 4 10.46 0.24 -16.06
C ALA A 4 9.71 0.87 -14.89
N GLU A 5 8.76 1.75 -15.19
CA GLU A 5 7.98 2.46 -14.20
C GLU A 5 7.25 1.39 -13.37
N MET A 6 7.53 1.35 -12.06
CA MET A 6 6.92 0.35 -11.19
C MET A 6 5.41 0.56 -11.20
N SER A 7 4.68 -0.44 -11.69
CA SER A 7 3.23 -0.33 -11.88
C SER A 7 2.48 -1.13 -10.82
N PHE A 8 1.37 -0.56 -10.36
CA PHE A 8 0.38 -1.23 -9.52
C PHE A 8 -0.80 -1.60 -10.44
N PRO A 9 -0.78 -2.75 -11.14
CA PRO A 9 -1.82 -3.06 -12.11
C PRO A 9 -3.15 -3.34 -11.44
N VAL A 10 -4.26 -2.96 -12.08
CA VAL A 10 -5.61 -3.24 -11.60
C VAL A 10 -5.79 -4.74 -11.39
N GLY A 11 -6.35 -5.13 -10.24
CA GLY A 11 -6.52 -6.51 -9.82
C GLY A 11 -5.30 -7.14 -9.14
N SER A 12 -4.14 -6.47 -9.10
CA SER A 12 -3.03 -6.93 -8.26
C SER A 12 -3.41 -6.87 -6.78
N LYS A 13 -2.97 -7.87 -6.03
CA LYS A 13 -3.20 -7.98 -4.59
C LYS A 13 -1.91 -7.74 -3.85
N TRP A 14 -2.00 -6.98 -2.77
CA TRP A 14 -0.86 -6.61 -1.96
C TRP A 14 -1.16 -6.86 -0.49
N LEU A 15 -0.20 -7.45 0.21
CA LEU A 15 -0.24 -7.65 1.66
C LEU A 15 0.33 -6.43 2.35
N ILE A 16 -0.43 -5.83 3.25
CA ILE A 16 -0.01 -4.80 4.19
C ILE A 16 0.30 -5.50 5.52
N GLU A 17 1.56 -5.46 5.92
CA GLU A 17 2.01 -5.90 7.24
C GLU A 17 2.31 -4.65 8.08
N ARG A 18 1.69 -4.56 9.26
CA ARG A 18 1.90 -3.45 10.22
C ARG A 18 2.41 -4.03 11.53
N GLN A 19 3.49 -3.46 12.07
CA GLN A 19 3.94 -3.85 13.40
C GLN A 19 2.85 -3.54 14.44
N GLY A 20 2.31 -4.57 15.09
CA GLY A 20 1.27 -4.40 16.12
C GLY A 20 -0.15 -4.28 15.58
N GLY A 21 -0.37 -4.56 14.29
CA GLY A 21 -1.69 -4.71 13.68
C GLY A 21 -1.81 -6.05 12.96
N ASP A 22 -3.03 -6.39 12.57
CA ASP A 22 -3.28 -7.56 11.71
C ASP A 22 -2.79 -7.30 10.29
N ASP A 23 -2.32 -8.36 9.65
CA ASP A 23 -1.99 -8.34 8.23
C ASP A 23 -3.26 -8.19 7.41
N GLN A 24 -3.22 -7.31 6.41
CA GLN A 24 -4.39 -6.94 5.63
C GLN A 24 -4.08 -7.05 4.14
N THR A 25 -5.01 -7.59 3.36
CA THR A 25 -4.86 -7.65 1.91
C THR A 25 -5.67 -6.54 1.25
N ILE A 26 -5.03 -5.83 0.32
CA ILE A 26 -5.71 -4.87 -0.57
C ILE A 26 -5.63 -5.34 -2.02
N SER A 27 -6.62 -4.96 -2.83
CA SER A 27 -6.63 -5.14 -4.28
C SER A 27 -6.69 -3.79 -4.96
N VAL A 28 -5.82 -3.57 -5.94
CA VAL A 28 -5.84 -2.36 -6.77
C VAL A 28 -7.12 -2.33 -7.61
N THR A 29 -7.87 -1.24 -7.53
CA THR A 29 -9.13 -1.02 -8.26
C THR A 29 -8.95 -0.06 -9.42
N GLU A 30 -8.03 0.91 -9.28
CA GLU A 30 -7.71 1.90 -10.31
C GLU A 30 -6.20 2.12 -10.33
N SER A 31 -5.64 2.38 -11.51
CA SER A 31 -4.22 2.63 -11.68
C SER A 31 -4.01 3.64 -12.81
N ASN A 32 -3.39 4.76 -12.46
CA ASN A 32 -2.99 5.82 -13.39
C ASN A 32 -1.64 6.36 -12.91
N PRO A 33 -0.52 5.73 -13.32
CA PRO A 33 0.81 6.05 -12.82
C PRO A 33 1.09 7.56 -12.79
N PRO A 34 1.68 8.07 -11.69
CA PRO A 34 2.25 7.33 -10.56
C PRO A 34 1.22 6.91 -9.48
N HIS A 35 -0.07 7.15 -9.70
CA HIS A 35 -1.12 6.99 -8.69
C HIS A 35 -1.89 5.68 -8.84
N PHE A 36 -2.43 5.17 -7.73
CA PHE A 36 -3.36 4.05 -7.73
C PHE A 36 -4.37 4.17 -6.59
N SER A 37 -5.50 3.48 -6.75
CA SER A 37 -6.51 3.28 -5.71
C SER A 37 -6.69 1.79 -5.43
N ALA A 38 -6.96 1.43 -4.19
CA ALA A 38 -7.17 0.06 -3.77
C ALA A 38 -8.22 -0.05 -2.66
N LYS A 39 -8.75 -1.26 -2.47
CA LYS A 39 -9.71 -1.61 -1.41
C LYS A 39 -9.32 -2.89 -0.71
N TYR A 40 -9.83 -3.10 0.50
CA TYR A 40 -9.66 -4.35 1.22
C TYR A 40 -10.21 -5.56 0.45
N VAL A 41 -9.59 -6.71 0.68
CA VAL A 41 -10.05 -8.02 0.19
C VAL A 41 -10.51 -8.85 1.38
N GLY A 42 -11.71 -9.43 1.30
CA GLY A 42 -12.20 -10.38 2.31
C GLY A 42 -12.67 -9.75 3.63
N ILE A 43 -12.68 -8.42 3.73
CA ILE A 43 -13.13 -7.67 4.91
C ILE A 43 -14.20 -6.68 4.46
N ALA A 44 -15.35 -6.68 5.14
CA ALA A 44 -16.39 -5.67 4.95
C ALA A 44 -15.99 -4.37 5.67
N ASN A 45 -15.14 -3.59 5.02
CA ASN A 45 -14.64 -2.30 5.51
C ASN A 45 -14.51 -1.33 4.34
N ASP A 46 -15.11 -0.15 4.49
CA ASP A 46 -15.22 0.84 3.40
C ASP A 46 -14.00 1.76 3.28
N SER A 47 -12.89 1.40 3.92
CA SER A 47 -11.63 2.11 3.74
C SER A 47 -11.21 2.11 2.28
N THR A 48 -10.80 3.27 1.80
CA THR A 48 -10.15 3.45 0.50
C THR A 48 -8.68 3.69 0.71
N PHE A 49 -7.86 3.05 -0.11
CA PHE A 49 -6.43 3.24 -0.17
C PHE A 49 -6.08 4.04 -1.42
N THR A 50 -5.33 5.11 -1.27
CA THR A 50 -4.80 5.91 -2.39
C THR A 50 -3.30 5.98 -2.26
N GLY A 51 -2.57 5.50 -3.26
CA GLY A 51 -1.13 5.45 -3.26
C GLY A 51 -0.49 6.21 -4.42
N GLU A 52 0.77 6.59 -4.22
CA GLU A 52 1.62 7.25 -5.20
C GLU A 52 3.03 6.64 -5.12
N VAL A 53 3.61 6.32 -6.28
CA VAL A 53 5.02 5.90 -6.38
C VAL A 53 5.84 6.98 -7.06
N CYS A 54 6.84 7.51 -6.36
CA CYS A 54 7.79 8.47 -6.92
C CYS A 54 9.13 7.79 -7.17
N THR A 55 9.58 7.78 -8.42
CA THR A 55 10.91 7.30 -8.81
C THR A 55 11.90 8.47 -8.81
N ARG A 56 12.88 8.43 -7.91
CA ARG A 56 14.05 9.33 -7.94
C ARG A 56 15.35 8.51 -8.01
N GLN A 57 16.05 8.43 -6.88
CA GLN A 57 17.22 7.53 -6.71
C GLN A 57 16.79 6.13 -6.25
N VAL A 58 15.62 6.04 -5.62
CA VAL A 58 14.92 4.83 -5.21
C VAL A 58 13.42 5.02 -5.48
N ASP A 59 12.69 3.93 -5.65
CA ASP A 59 11.22 3.98 -5.72
C ASP A 59 10.66 4.19 -4.31
N MET A 60 9.91 5.28 -4.13
CA MET A 60 9.27 5.64 -2.87
C MET A 60 7.76 5.49 -3.00
N LEU A 61 7.13 4.80 -2.05
CA LEU A 61 5.68 4.69 -1.93
C LEU A 61 5.17 5.63 -0.85
N SER A 62 4.12 6.38 -1.17
CA SER A 62 3.18 6.97 -0.21
C SER A 62 1.84 6.25 -0.34
N LEU A 63 1.23 5.83 0.77
CA LEU A 63 -0.07 5.17 0.78
C LEU A 63 -0.93 5.73 1.91
N ARG A 64 -2.04 6.38 1.54
CA ARG A 64 -3.05 6.84 2.48
C ARG A 64 -4.21 5.86 2.53
N GLN A 65 -4.58 5.44 3.73
CA GLN A 65 -5.84 4.78 4.03
C GLN A 65 -6.81 5.80 4.62
N GLN A 66 -8.05 5.84 4.15
CA GLN A 66 -9.09 6.72 4.66
C GLN A 66 -10.42 5.97 4.78
N HIS A 67 -11.15 6.19 5.87
CA HIS A 67 -12.53 5.75 6.04
C HIS A 67 -13.38 6.94 6.48
N ASP A 68 -14.25 7.42 5.59
CA ASP A 68 -14.95 8.70 5.76
C ASP A 68 -15.89 8.70 6.95
N GLU A 69 -16.71 7.64 7.09
CA GLU A 69 -17.69 7.55 8.18
C GLU A 69 -17.05 7.52 9.56
N LEU A 70 -15.96 6.77 9.71
CA LEU A 70 -15.22 6.63 10.97
C LEU A 70 -14.21 7.77 11.19
N ARG A 71 -14.08 8.70 10.22
CA ARG A 71 -13.04 9.75 10.20
C ARG A 71 -11.63 9.20 10.47
N TYR A 72 -11.40 7.96 10.03
CA TYR A 72 -10.14 7.28 10.22
C TYR A 72 -9.19 7.63 9.07
N THR A 73 -7.94 7.91 9.39
CA THR A 73 -6.88 8.14 8.40
C THR A 73 -5.58 7.52 8.88
N ALA A 74 -4.91 6.77 8.01
CA ALA A 74 -3.55 6.30 8.25
C ALA A 74 -2.66 6.56 7.03
N PHE A 75 -1.39 6.83 7.28
CA PHE A 75 -0.38 7.05 6.24
C PHE A 75 0.71 5.99 6.34
N HIS A 76 1.21 5.56 5.19
CA HIS A 76 2.34 4.66 5.08
C HIS A 76 3.32 5.26 4.09
N ILE A 77 4.60 5.23 4.45
CA ILE A 77 5.69 5.66 3.58
C ILE A 77 6.74 4.57 3.60
N GLY A 78 7.21 4.17 2.43
CA GLY A 78 8.26 3.16 2.31
C GLY A 78 9.10 3.35 1.06
N SER A 79 10.27 2.72 1.06
CA SER A 79 11.10 2.60 -0.14
C SER A 79 11.08 1.16 -0.63
N ARG A 80 11.22 1.00 -1.94
CA ARG A 80 11.34 -0.34 -2.54
C ARG A 80 12.60 -1.02 -2.03
N GLN A 81 12.49 -2.30 -1.69
CA GLN A 81 13.60 -3.11 -1.21
C GLN A 81 13.87 -4.31 -2.13
N GLY A 82 15.12 -4.41 -2.60
CA GLY A 82 15.58 -5.51 -3.44
C GLY A 82 14.90 -5.56 -4.82
N GLU A 83 14.96 -6.75 -5.45
CA GLU A 83 14.35 -6.99 -6.77
C GLU A 83 12.87 -7.38 -6.68
N ARG A 84 12.34 -7.57 -5.47
CA ARG A 84 10.93 -7.91 -5.27
C ARG A 84 10.07 -6.65 -5.27
N ASP A 85 8.81 -6.82 -5.67
CA ASP A 85 7.79 -5.78 -5.54
C ASP A 85 7.38 -5.68 -4.06
N GLU A 86 8.29 -5.08 -3.29
CA GLU A 86 8.20 -4.93 -1.84
C GLU A 86 8.60 -3.51 -1.45
N PHE A 87 7.79 -2.87 -0.60
CA PHE A 87 8.10 -1.59 0.03
C PHE A 87 8.21 -1.76 1.53
N VAL A 88 9.25 -1.20 2.14
CA VAL A 88 9.46 -1.22 3.59
C VAL A 88 9.63 0.19 4.11
N GLY A 89 9.01 0.49 5.25
CA GLY A 89 9.15 1.77 5.90
C GLY A 89 8.34 1.88 7.19
N ALA A 90 7.56 2.94 7.29
CA ALA A 90 6.80 3.28 8.50
C ALA A 90 5.34 3.58 8.17
N TYR A 91 4.47 3.40 9.16
CA TYR A 91 3.10 3.87 9.12
C TYR A 91 2.74 4.68 10.36
N GLY A 92 1.71 5.50 10.23
CA GLY A 92 1.07 6.21 11.33
C GLY A 92 -0.45 6.27 11.13
N ASP A 93 -1.18 5.78 12.11
CA ASP A 93 -2.63 5.95 12.27
C ASP A 93 -2.89 7.25 13.03
N VAL A 94 -3.54 8.20 12.36
CA VAL A 94 -3.85 9.53 12.91
C VAL A 94 -4.92 9.46 13.98
N ALA A 95 -5.90 8.55 13.83
CA ALA A 95 -7.07 8.50 14.70
C ALA A 95 -6.71 7.93 16.08
N ASN A 96 -5.86 6.90 16.12
CA ASN A 96 -5.53 6.19 17.36
C ASN A 96 -4.10 6.44 17.85
N GLY A 97 -3.28 7.19 17.10
CA GLY A 97 -1.90 7.51 17.48
C GLY A 97 -0.92 6.33 17.37
N TYR A 98 -1.33 5.21 16.77
CA TYR A 98 -0.44 4.07 16.54
C TYR A 98 0.54 4.39 15.41
N SER A 99 1.81 4.06 15.62
CA SER A 99 2.83 4.15 14.58
C SER A 99 3.81 2.99 14.72
N GLY A 100 4.43 2.61 13.63
CA GLY A 100 5.33 1.47 13.64
C GLY A 100 5.89 1.16 12.26
N ARG A 101 6.51 -0.01 12.16
CA ARG A 101 7.05 -0.50 10.89
C ARG A 101 5.94 -0.95 9.96
N PHE A 102 6.18 -0.74 8.67
CA PHE A 102 5.28 -1.07 7.57
C PHE A 102 6.03 -1.86 6.52
N ARG A 103 5.34 -2.85 5.96
CA ARG A 103 5.79 -3.58 4.78
C ARG A 103 4.60 -3.80 3.85
N LEU A 104 4.81 -3.56 2.55
CA LEU A 104 3.85 -3.83 1.49
C LEU A 104 4.47 -4.81 0.51
N VAL A 105 3.80 -5.93 0.26
CA VAL A 105 4.34 -7.02 -0.55
C VAL A 105 3.34 -7.42 -1.62
N LEU A 106 3.77 -7.52 -2.87
CA LEU A 106 2.95 -8.09 -3.93
C LEU A 106 2.65 -9.58 -3.62
N ILE A 107 1.38 -9.96 -3.64
CA ILE A 107 0.96 -11.35 -3.55
C ILE A 107 0.99 -11.94 -4.97
N PRO A 108 1.82 -12.95 -5.26
CA PRO A 108 1.91 -13.53 -6.58
C PRO A 108 0.56 -14.12 -7.02
N ALA A 109 0.22 -13.93 -8.30
CA ALA A 109 -0.96 -14.55 -8.89
C ALA A 109 -0.86 -16.08 -8.75
N GLY A 110 -1.90 -16.72 -8.19
CA GLY A 110 -1.94 -18.16 -7.94
C GLY A 110 -1.60 -18.59 -6.52
N SER A 111 -1.23 -17.66 -5.64
CA SER A 111 -1.10 -17.92 -4.20
C SER A 111 -2.51 -17.95 -3.58
N SER A 112 -3.03 -19.13 -3.28
CA SER A 112 -4.32 -19.36 -2.62
C SER A 112 -4.16 -19.62 -1.13
#